data_AF-A0A523VQE6-F1
#
_entry.id   AF-A0A523VQE6-F1
#
_cell.length_a   1.000
_cell.length_b   1.000
_cell.length_c   1.000
_cell.angle_alpha   90.00
_cell.angle_beta   90.00
_cell.angle_gamma   90.00
#
_symmetry.space_group_name_H-M   'P 1'
#
loop_
_entity.id
_entity.type
_entity.pdbx_description
1 polymer ?
#
loop_
_entity_poly.entity_id
_entity_poly.type
_entity_poly.pdbx_seq_one_letter_code
_entity_poly.pdbx_strand_id
1 'polypeptide(L)'
;MSEEWKHASWVSTLGKWAWVISIISGIINIIVGLTGAIAFSGTSLLILGNYIWLIISGIIVILISFFIIKPKFSDKCADQNWDFLFNWVIPLGNIRFPWMLFWGIIVDIFGYWWGGLPILIPALVLIFAGPKPYEWKTE
;
A
#
# COMPACT_ATOMS: atom_id res chain seq x y z
N MET A 1 -29.92 9.72 -9.97
CA MET A 1 -28.64 9.01 -9.77
C MET A 1 -27.57 10.07 -9.69
N SER A 2 -26.83 10.18 -8.59
CA SER A 2 -25.61 11.00 -8.59
C SER A 2 -24.75 10.51 -9.74
N GLU A 3 -24.20 11.40 -10.57
CA GLU A 3 -23.23 11.00 -11.58
C GLU A 3 -22.14 10.20 -10.87
N GLU A 4 -22.05 8.92 -11.22
CA GLU A 4 -21.04 8.05 -10.66
C GLU A 4 -19.68 8.69 -10.98
N TRP A 5 -18.91 8.98 -9.94
CA TRP A 5 -17.63 9.63 -10.10
C TRP A 5 -16.82 8.91 -11.18
N LYS A 6 -16.36 9.64 -12.21
CA LYS A 6 -15.77 9.09 -13.45
C LYS A 6 -14.70 8.00 -13.22
N HIS A 7 -13.97 8.08 -12.11
CA HIS A 7 -12.89 7.15 -11.80
C HIS A 7 -13.28 6.00 -10.85
N ALA A 8 -14.51 5.99 -10.32
CA ALA A 8 -14.96 5.06 -9.27
C ALA A 8 -14.71 3.59 -9.63
N SER A 9 -15.08 3.17 -10.84
CA SER A 9 -14.99 1.77 -11.25
C SER A 9 -13.55 1.24 -11.27
N TRP A 10 -12.62 1.95 -11.91
CA TRP A 10 -11.23 1.49 -12.02
C TRP A 10 -10.45 1.70 -10.71
N VAL A 11 -10.75 2.76 -9.95
CA VAL A 11 -10.18 3.00 -8.61
C VAL A 11 -10.61 1.90 -7.65
N SER A 12 -11.89 1.54 -7.66
CA SER A 12 -12.44 0.41 -6.90
C SER A 12 -11.75 -0.90 -7.29
N THR A 13 -11.63 -1.16 -8.61
CA THR A 13 -11.01 -2.39 -9.12
C THR A 13 -9.55 -2.50 -8.68
N LEU A 14 -8.74 -1.47 -8.91
CA LEU A 14 -7.34 -1.47 -8.52
C LEU A 14 -7.17 -1.56 -7.01
N GLY A 15 -7.93 -0.76 -6.25
CA GLY A 15 -7.89 -0.74 -4.79
C GLY A 15 -8.29 -2.08 -4.17
N LYS A 16 -9.32 -2.76 -4.72
CA LYS A 16 -9.77 -4.10 -4.30
C LYS A 16 -8.65 -5.14 -4.42
N TRP A 17 -7.85 -5.07 -5.47
CA TRP A 17 -6.75 -6.00 -5.72
C TRP A 17 -5.41 -5.58 -5.10
N ALA A 18 -5.33 -4.36 -4.55
CA ALA A 18 -4.08 -3.80 -4.02
C ALA A 18 -3.39 -4.73 -3.03
N TRP A 19 -4.12 -5.28 -2.05
CA TRP A 19 -3.55 -6.20 -1.06
C TRP A 19 -2.97 -7.49 -1.68
N VAL A 20 -3.59 -8.04 -2.73
CA VAL A 20 -3.07 -9.24 -3.42
C VAL A 20 -1.78 -8.90 -4.16
N ILE A 21 -1.74 -7.77 -4.86
CA ILE A 21 -0.55 -7.34 -5.58
C ILE A 21 0.60 -7.06 -4.60
N SER A 22 0.32 -6.42 -3.47
CA SER A 22 1.31 -6.22 -2.41
C SER A 22 1.79 -7.54 -1.81
N ILE A 23 0.92 -8.54 -1.59
CA ILE A 23 1.34 -9.88 -1.17
C ILE A 23 2.27 -10.53 -2.19
N ILE A 24 1.94 -10.45 -3.49
CA ILE A 24 2.79 -10.99 -4.56
C ILE A 24 4.17 -10.31 -4.52
N SER A 25 4.24 -9.00 -4.31
CA SER A 25 5.50 -8.27 -4.10
C SER A 25 6.28 -8.82 -2.91
N GLY A 26 5.63 -9.03 -1.77
CA GLY A 26 6.27 -9.63 -0.60
C GLY A 26 6.81 -11.04 -0.85
N ILE A 27 6.08 -11.88 -1.58
CA ILE A 27 6.52 -13.23 -1.97
C ILE A 27 7.74 -13.16 -2.88
N ILE A 28 7.75 -12.29 -3.88
CA ILE A 28 8.89 -12.09 -4.78
C ILE A 28 10.13 -11.67 -3.97
N ASN A 29 9.99 -10.73 -3.04
CA ASN A 29 11.09 -10.30 -2.17
C ASN A 29 11.66 -11.47 -1.34
N ILE A 30 10.81 -12.34 -0.79
CA ILE A 30 11.26 -13.53 -0.06
C ILE A 30 12.02 -14.49 -0.99
N ILE A 31 11.49 -14.78 -2.19
CA ILE A 31 12.15 -15.68 -3.15
C ILE A 31 13.51 -15.14 -3.58
N VAL A 32 13.59 -13.85 -3.93
CA VAL A 32 14.84 -13.18 -4.32
C VAL A 32 15.81 -13.15 -3.14
N GLY A 33 15.33 -12.86 -1.94
CA GLY A 33 16.13 -12.88 -0.72
C GLY A 33 16.70 -14.26 -0.41
N LEU A 34 15.90 -15.33 -0.50
CA LEU A 34 16.37 -16.70 -0.26
C LEU A 34 17.38 -17.16 -1.31
N THR A 35 17.07 -16.97 -2.59
CA THR A 35 17.98 -17.39 -3.68
C THR A 35 19.29 -16.61 -3.64
N GLY A 36 19.24 -15.30 -3.38
CA GLY A 36 20.42 -14.47 -3.20
C GLY A 36 21.25 -14.84 -1.97
N ALA A 37 20.61 -15.07 -0.82
CA ALA A 37 21.33 -15.48 0.39
C ALA A 37 22.10 -16.80 0.19
N ILE A 38 21.52 -17.77 -0.52
CA ILE A 38 22.19 -19.04 -0.87
C ILE A 38 23.35 -18.78 -1.83
N ALA A 39 23.09 -18.08 -2.94
CA ALA A 39 24.08 -17.83 -3.99
C ALA A 39 25.30 -17.02 -3.51
N PHE A 40 25.09 -16.12 -2.53
CA PHE A 40 26.11 -15.20 -2.03
C PHE A 40 26.57 -15.49 -0.59
N SER A 41 26.25 -16.68 -0.06
CA SER A 41 26.55 -17.10 1.33
C SER A 41 28.03 -17.04 1.74
N GLY A 42 28.96 -17.07 0.78
CA GLY A 42 30.41 -16.94 1.00
C GLY A 42 31.00 -15.55 0.69
N THR A 43 30.17 -14.55 0.44
CA THR A 43 30.61 -13.18 0.11
C THR A 43 30.55 -12.24 1.32
N SER A 44 30.73 -10.94 1.11
CA SER A 44 30.72 -9.96 2.20
C SER A 44 29.40 -9.99 3.00
N LEU A 45 29.50 -9.75 4.31
CA LEU A 45 28.34 -9.64 5.20
C LEU A 45 27.34 -8.56 4.73
N LEU A 46 27.82 -7.52 4.04
CA LEU A 46 26.97 -6.48 3.49
C LEU A 46 26.05 -7.02 2.38
N ILE A 47 26.59 -7.82 1.46
CA ILE A 47 25.83 -8.43 0.37
C ILE A 47 24.80 -9.43 0.95
N LEU A 48 25.23 -10.30 1.86
CA LEU A 48 24.33 -11.23 2.54
C LEU A 48 23.23 -10.50 3.34
N GLY A 49 23.59 -9.39 4.00
CA GLY A 49 22.68 -8.53 4.74
C GLY A 49 21.57 -7.96 3.87
N ASN A 50 21.87 -7.56 2.62
CA ASN A 50 20.84 -7.08 1.68
C ASN A 50 19.80 -8.15 1.35
N TYR A 51 20.21 -9.40 1.17
CA TYR A 51 19.29 -10.49 0.88
C TYR A 51 18.45 -10.89 2.10
N ILE A 52 19.05 -10.89 3.29
CA ILE A 52 18.30 -11.06 4.55
C ILE A 52 17.27 -9.93 4.72
N TRP A 53 17.65 -8.69 4.40
CA TRP A 53 16.74 -7.54 4.44
C TRP A 53 15.56 -7.70 3.48
N LEU A 54 15.77 -8.25 2.28
CA LEU A 54 14.67 -8.55 1.35
C LEU A 54 13.67 -9.57 1.92
N ILE A 55 14.16 -10.60 2.61
CA ILE A 55 13.29 -11.58 3.28
C ILE A 55 12.44 -10.90 4.36
N ILE A 56 13.08 -10.11 5.23
CA ILE A 56 12.38 -9.37 6.30
C ILE A 56 11.36 -8.39 5.70
N SER A 57 11.76 -7.65 4.66
CA SER A 57 10.89 -6.71 3.96
C SER A 57 9.67 -7.40 3.36
N GLY A 58 9.86 -8.56 2.71
CA GLY A 58 8.76 -9.33 2.15
C GLY A 58 7.77 -9.83 3.21
N ILE A 59 8.26 -10.27 4.37
CA ILE A 59 7.41 -10.66 5.50
C ILE A 59 6.59 -9.45 6.00
N ILE A 60 7.24 -8.30 6.20
CA ILE A 60 6.57 -7.07 6.64
C ILE A 60 5.46 -6.66 5.65
N VAL A 61 5.75 -6.68 4.36
CA VAL A 61 4.76 -6.37 3.31
C VAL A 61 3.57 -7.31 3.37
N ILE A 62 3.78 -8.61 3.50
CA ILE A 62 2.69 -9.60 3.58
C ILE A 62 1.80 -9.32 4.81
N LEU A 63 2.42 -9.08 5.97
CA LEU A 63 1.69 -8.80 7.20
C LEU A 63 0.86 -7.52 7.09
N ILE A 64 1.46 -6.41 6.61
CA ILE A 64 0.74 -5.14 6.41
C ILE A 64 -0.39 -5.32 5.38
N SER A 65 -0.12 -6.03 4.29
CA SER A 65 -1.11 -6.27 3.23
C SER A 65 -2.33 -7.01 3.77
N PHE A 66 -2.11 -8.05 4.57
CA PHE A 66 -3.19 -8.87 5.11
C PHE A 66 -3.95 -8.19 6.27
N PHE A 67 -3.23 -7.60 7.23
CA PHE A 67 -3.83 -7.07 8.45
C PHE A 67 -4.34 -5.63 8.32
N ILE A 68 -3.81 -4.86 7.36
CA ILE A 68 -4.12 -3.43 7.23
C ILE A 68 -4.72 -3.13 5.86
N ILE A 69 -3.99 -3.38 4.77
CA ILE A 69 -4.43 -2.99 3.43
C ILE A 69 -5.73 -3.69 3.07
N LYS A 70 -5.82 -5.00 3.26
CA LYS A 70 -7.04 -5.75 2.96
C LYS A 70 -8.27 -5.16 3.68
N PRO A 71 -8.36 -5.15 5.03
CA PRO A 71 -9.59 -4.75 5.73
C PRO A 71 -9.88 -3.24 5.71
N LYS A 72 -8.85 -2.39 5.67
CA LYS A 72 -9.02 -0.93 5.80
C LYS A 72 -9.03 -0.20 4.47
N PHE A 73 -8.37 -0.74 3.45
CA PHE A 73 -8.28 -0.12 2.13
C PHE A 73 -9.03 -0.92 1.07
N SER A 74 -8.60 -2.15 0.78
CA SER A 74 -9.12 -2.93 -0.34
C SER A 74 -10.59 -3.31 -0.21
N ASP A 75 -11.01 -3.76 0.97
CA ASP A 75 -12.42 -4.08 1.22
C ASP A 75 -13.29 -2.80 1.08
N LYS A 76 -12.76 -1.63 1.49
CA LYS A 76 -13.47 -0.34 1.36
C LYS A 76 -13.52 0.19 -0.07
N CYS A 77 -12.47 -0.04 -0.86
CA CYS A 77 -12.51 0.21 -2.30
C CYS A 77 -13.52 -0.70 -3.00
N ALA A 78 -13.60 -1.98 -2.61
CA ALA A 78 -14.55 -2.95 -3.16
C ALA A 78 -16.01 -2.55 -2.87
N ASP A 79 -16.27 -2.09 -1.65
CA ASP A 79 -17.58 -1.57 -1.22
C ASP A 79 -17.86 -0.13 -1.72
N GLN A 80 -16.90 0.49 -2.43
CA GLN A 80 -16.94 1.91 -2.80
C GLN A 80 -17.24 2.86 -1.62
N ASN A 81 -16.79 2.50 -0.42
CA ASN A 81 -17.00 3.29 0.78
C ASN A 81 -15.96 4.43 0.86
N TRP A 82 -16.14 5.42 -0.02
CA TRP A 82 -15.26 6.58 -0.11
C TRP A 82 -15.26 7.37 1.19
N ASP A 83 -16.42 7.56 1.82
CA ASP A 83 -16.52 8.31 3.08
C ASP A 83 -15.62 7.75 4.19
N PHE A 84 -15.51 6.43 4.30
CA PHE A 84 -14.55 5.81 5.21
C PHE A 84 -13.11 6.16 4.83
N LEU A 85 -12.73 6.01 3.56
CA LEU A 85 -11.35 6.25 3.10
C LEU A 85 -10.92 7.71 3.28
N PHE A 86 -11.82 8.66 3.06
CA PHE A 86 -11.57 10.09 3.31
C PHE A 86 -11.38 10.40 4.81
N ASN A 87 -12.06 9.66 5.69
CA ASN A 87 -11.96 9.84 7.15
C ASN A 87 -10.95 8.91 7.82
N TRP A 88 -10.36 7.98 7.07
CA TRP A 88 -9.27 7.13 7.55
C TRP A 88 -7.97 7.93 7.54
N VAL A 89 -7.79 8.74 8.59
CA VAL A 89 -6.70 9.72 8.69
C VAL A 89 -5.92 9.62 10.01
N ILE A 90 -4.70 10.12 9.99
CA ILE A 90 -3.82 10.40 11.13
C ILE A 90 -3.96 11.90 11.46
N PRO A 91 -4.46 12.27 12.65
CA PRO A 91 -4.38 13.66 13.10
C PRO A 91 -2.94 13.98 13.53
N LEU A 92 -2.36 15.02 12.94
CA LEU A 92 -1.02 15.54 13.22
C LEU A 92 -1.14 17.03 13.57
N GLY A 93 -1.52 17.32 14.82
CA GLY A 93 -1.95 18.67 15.21
C GLY A 93 -3.16 19.09 14.39
N ASN A 94 -3.04 20.20 13.65
CA ASN A 94 -4.12 20.70 12.79
C ASN A 94 -4.13 20.09 11.39
N ILE A 95 -3.25 19.11 11.10
CA ILE A 95 -3.14 18.45 9.79
C ILE A 95 -3.83 17.08 9.84
N ARG A 96 -4.62 16.76 8.81
CA ARG A 96 -5.22 15.44 8.58
C ARG A 96 -4.41 14.74 7.49
N PHE A 97 -3.67 13.71 7.85
CA PHE A 97 -2.89 12.93 6.89
C PHE A 97 -3.59 11.60 6.56
N PRO A 98 -3.83 11.26 5.27
CA PRO A 98 -4.53 10.01 4.92
C PRO A 98 -3.72 8.77 5.29
N TRP A 99 -4.32 7.82 6.02
CA TRP A 99 -3.67 6.54 6.34
C TRP A 99 -3.35 5.73 5.08
N MET A 100 -4.17 5.85 4.02
CA MET A 100 -3.91 5.18 2.75
C MET A 100 -2.60 5.64 2.08
N LEU A 101 -2.21 6.91 2.22
CA LEU A 101 -0.90 7.37 1.75
C LEU A 101 0.22 6.84 2.65
N PHE A 102 0.04 6.92 3.98
CA PHE A 102 1.02 6.41 4.92
C PHE A 102 1.36 4.94 4.65
N TRP A 103 0.33 4.08 4.62
CA TRP A 103 0.53 2.66 4.39
C TRP A 103 0.98 2.36 2.96
N GLY A 104 0.49 3.10 1.96
CA GLY A 104 0.98 3.01 0.59
C GLY A 104 2.49 3.24 0.49
N ILE A 105 3.01 4.29 1.14
CA ILE A 105 4.45 4.61 1.15
C ILE A 105 5.25 3.51 1.87
N ILE A 106 4.78 3.03 3.02
CA ILE A 106 5.44 1.96 3.76
C ILE A 106 5.51 0.68 2.90
N VAL A 107 4.39 0.27 2.31
CA VAL A 107 4.35 -0.91 1.44
C VAL A 107 5.20 -0.70 0.19
N ASP A 108 5.31 0.52 -0.32
CA ASP A 108 6.17 0.82 -1.47
C ASP A 108 7.66 0.63 -1.13
N ILE A 109 8.13 1.20 -0.02
CA ILE A 109 9.52 1.08 0.43
C ILE A 109 9.90 -0.38 0.69
N PHE A 110 9.07 -1.13 1.43
CA PHE A 110 9.36 -2.53 1.74
C PHE A 110 9.01 -3.49 0.59
N GLY A 111 8.15 -3.07 -0.34
CA GLY A 111 7.71 -3.82 -1.52
C GLY A 111 8.52 -3.49 -2.78
N TYR A 112 9.76 -3.02 -2.60
CA TYR A 112 10.71 -2.75 -3.68
C TYR A 112 10.21 -1.73 -4.71
N TRP A 113 9.54 -0.66 -4.25
CA TRP A 113 9.06 0.50 -5.03
C TRP A 113 7.94 0.22 -6.04
N TRP A 114 7.36 -0.98 -6.01
CA TRP A 114 6.21 -1.31 -6.84
C TRP A 114 5.07 -1.95 -6.06
N GLY A 115 5.36 -2.60 -4.92
CA GLY A 115 4.36 -3.23 -4.08
C GLY A 115 3.32 -2.25 -3.50
N GLY A 116 3.66 -0.97 -3.35
CA GLY A 116 2.79 0.06 -2.81
C GLY A 116 2.00 0.85 -3.87
N LEU A 117 2.41 0.81 -5.14
CA LEU A 117 1.74 1.53 -6.23
C LEU A 117 0.24 1.23 -6.37
N PRO A 118 -0.24 -0.02 -6.22
CA PRO A 118 -1.66 -0.34 -6.26
C PRO A 118 -2.49 0.32 -5.14
N ILE A 119 -1.83 0.82 -4.09
CA ILE A 119 -2.45 1.56 -2.98
C ILE A 119 -2.33 3.06 -3.25
N LEU A 120 -1.13 3.51 -3.62
CA LEU A 120 -0.80 4.92 -3.84
C LEU A 120 -1.58 5.52 -5.01
N ILE A 121 -1.70 4.79 -6.12
CA ILE A 121 -2.41 5.30 -7.31
C ILE A 121 -3.88 5.59 -6.98
N PRO A 122 -4.69 4.65 -6.47
CA PRO A 122 -6.06 4.95 -6.05
C PRO A 122 -6.13 6.02 -4.96
N ALA A 123 -5.21 6.01 -3.99
CA ALA A 123 -5.19 7.00 -2.90
C ALA A 123 -4.99 8.43 -3.42
N LEU A 124 -4.03 8.65 -4.32
CA LEU A 124 -3.78 9.95 -4.94
C LEU A 124 -5.00 10.40 -5.76
N VAL A 125 -5.60 9.49 -6.52
CA VAL A 125 -6.80 9.80 -7.31
C VAL A 125 -7.98 10.15 -6.40
N LEU A 126 -8.18 9.44 -5.29
CA LEU A 126 -9.20 9.78 -4.30
C LEU A 126 -8.98 11.17 -3.68
N ILE A 127 -7.73 11.54 -3.40
CA ILE A 127 -7.42 12.83 -2.76
C ILE A 127 -7.59 14.01 -3.72
N PHE A 128 -7.10 13.89 -4.95
CA PHE A 128 -7.01 15.02 -5.89
C PHE A 128 -8.15 15.06 -6.89
N ALA A 129 -8.76 13.92 -7.18
CA ALA A 129 -9.81 13.80 -8.16
C ALA A 129 -11.03 13.06 -7.63
N GLY A 130 -11.16 12.85 -6.31
CA GLY A 130 -12.23 12.06 -5.71
C GLY A 130 -13.63 12.67 -5.84
N PRO A 131 -14.67 11.95 -5.38
CA PRO A 131 -16.06 12.41 -5.45
C PRO A 131 -16.34 13.67 -4.61
N LYS A 132 -15.46 14.00 -3.66
CA LYS A 132 -15.52 15.20 -2.83
C LYS A 132 -14.10 15.71 -2.51
N PRO A 133 -13.94 16.99 -2.18
CA PRO A 133 -12.64 17.53 -1.77
C PRO A 133 -12.11 16.85 -0.50
N TYR A 134 -10.81 16.60 -0.45
CA TYR A 134 -10.15 16.10 0.76
C TYR A 134 -9.84 17.25 1.74
N GLU A 135 -10.25 17.11 2.99
CA GLU A 135 -9.99 18.08 4.05
C GLU A 135 -8.63 17.82 4.72
N TRP A 136 -7.65 18.65 4.40
CA TRP A 136 -6.29 18.53 4.94
C TRP A 136 -6.11 19.07 6.36
N LYS A 137 -7.11 19.77 6.90
CA LYS A 137 -7.06 20.38 8.23
C LYS A 137 -8.21 19.91 9.10
N THR A 138 -7.97 19.80 10.40
CA THR A 138 -9.03 19.77 11.40
C THR A 138 -9.45 21.21 11.67
N GLU A 139 -10.75 21.48 11.71
CA GLU A 139 -11.28 22.74 12.25
C GLU A 139 -10.86 22.95 13.71
#